data_AF-J3CZ98-F1
#
_entry.id   AF-J3CZ98-F1
#
_cell.length_a   1.000
_cell.length_b   1.000
_cell.length_c   1.000
_cell.angle_alpha   90.00
_cell.angle_beta   90.00
_cell.angle_gamma   90.00
#
_symmetry.space_group_name_H-M   'P 1'
#
loop_
_entity.id
_entity.type
_entity.pdbx_description
1 polymer ?
#
loop_
_entity_poly.entity_id
_entity_poly.type
_entity_poly.pdbx_seq_one_letter_code
_entity_poly.pdbx_strand_id
1 'polypeptide(L)' 'MTARAIPTVAMVADAAARALANGHDLKTWTPHRIAHDLMRYDADFEGCDYTLLVSAAQLWKRGRA' A
#
# COMPACT_ATOMS: atom_id res chain seq x y z
N MET A 1 23.35 -3.18 5.21
CA MET A 1 22.42 -3.15 4.07
C MET A 1 21.12 -3.80 4.51
N THR A 2 20.19 -3.01 5.06
CA THR A 2 18.83 -3.47 5.33
C THR A 2 18.18 -3.74 4.00
N ALA A 3 17.83 -5.00 3.72
CA ALA A 3 17.08 -5.34 2.53
C ALA A 3 15.78 -4.53 2.54
N ARG A 4 15.50 -3.76 1.47
CA ARG A 4 14.21 -3.10 1.32
C ARG A 4 13.13 -4.17 1.33
N ALA A 5 12.14 -4.03 2.21
CA ALA A 5 11.00 -4.94 2.23
C ALA A 5 10.27 -4.87 0.88
N ILE A 6 9.89 -6.03 0.34
CA ILE A 6 9.14 -6.13 -0.91
C ILE A 6 7.65 -6.07 -0.54
N PRO A 7 6.95 -4.97 -0.86
CA PRO A 7 5.54 -4.84 -0.55
C PRO A 7 4.71 -5.81 -1.39
N THR A 8 3.75 -6.48 -0.76
CA THR A 8 2.85 -7.44 -1.43
C THR A 8 1.43 -6.89 -1.54
N VAL A 9 0.62 -7.49 -2.42
CA VAL A 9 -0.81 -7.15 -2.56
C VAL A 9 -1.58 -7.41 -1.26
N ALA A 10 -1.23 -8.49 -0.53
CA ALA A 10 -1.84 -8.82 0.75
C ALA A 10 -1.58 -7.74 1.81
N MET A 11 -0.33 -7.25 1.92
CA MET A 11 -0.01 -6.15 2.83
C MET A 11 -0.82 -4.89 2.52
N VAL A 12 -0.97 -4.54 1.23
CA VAL A 12 -1.79 -3.39 0.83
C VAL A 12 -3.27 -3.63 1.15
N ALA A 13 -3.76 -4.86 1.02
CA ALA A 13 -5.14 -5.20 1.37
C ALA A 13 -5.41 -5.02 2.86
N ASP A 14 -4.50 -5.49 3.72
CA ASP A 14 -4.61 -5.34 5.18
C ASP A 14 -4.58 -3.86 5.58
N ALA A 15 -3.63 -3.10 5.03
CA ALA A 15 -3.54 -1.66 5.28
C ALA A 15 -4.80 -0.91 4.81
N ALA A 16 -5.36 -1.30 3.65
CA ALA A 16 -6.60 -0.74 3.16
C ALA A 16 -7.81 -1.09 4.03
N ALA A 17 -7.87 -2.29 4.61
CA ALA A 17 -8.91 -2.65 5.57
C ALA A 17 -8.82 -1.80 6.85
N ARG A 18 -7.60 -1.58 7.38
CA ARG A 18 -7.36 -0.67 8.52
C ARG A 18 -7.80 0.76 8.20
N ALA A 19 -7.42 1.27 7.03
CA ALA A 19 -7.79 2.61 6.61
C ALA A 19 -9.31 2.78 6.42
N LEU A 20 -9.99 1.76 5.87
CA LEU A 20 -11.44 1.76 5.73
C LEU A 20 -12.14 1.79 7.09
N ALA A 21 -11.64 1.05 8.08
CA ALA A 21 -12.14 1.09 9.46
C ALA A 21 -11.99 2.49 10.09
N ASN A 22 -10.97 3.25 9.67
CA ASN A 22 -10.76 4.65 10.05
C ASN A 22 -11.52 5.66 9.17
N GLY A 23 -12.43 5.19 8.30
CA GLY A 23 -13.25 6.04 7.43
C GLY A 23 -12.57 6.50 6.13
N HIS A 24 -11.40 5.95 5.80
CA HIS A 24 -10.67 6.29 4.57
C HIS A 24 -10.83 5.18 3.53
N ASP A 25 -11.63 5.43 2.49
CA ASP A 25 -11.75 4.50 1.37
C ASP A 25 -10.62 4.69 0.34
N LEU A 26 -9.57 3.88 0.47
CA LEU A 26 -8.43 3.87 -0.45
C LEU A 26 -8.80 3.47 -1.88
N LYS A 27 -9.94 2.79 -2.13
CA LYS A 27 -10.36 2.47 -3.50
C LYS A 27 -10.67 3.73 -4.31
N THR A 28 -10.98 4.85 -3.66
CA THR A 28 -11.19 6.14 -4.35
C THR A 28 -9.89 6.81 -4.79
N TRP A 29 -8.73 6.40 -4.26
CA TRP A 29 -7.44 7.05 -4.49
C TRP A 29 -6.68 6.49 -5.69
N THR A 30 -5.70 7.24 -6.19
CA THR A 30 -4.75 6.72 -7.19
C THR A 30 -3.75 5.76 -6.53
N PRO A 31 -3.20 4.77 -7.26
CA PRO A 31 -2.17 3.87 -6.72
C PRO A 31 -0.95 4.61 -6.14
N HIS A 32 -0.57 5.73 -6.77
CA HIS A 32 0.53 6.59 -6.30
C HIS A 32 0.22 7.25 -4.95
N ARG A 33 -1.01 7.74 -4.78
CA ARG A 33 -1.45 8.32 -3.50
C ARG A 33 -1.49 7.26 -2.41
N ILE A 34 -2.02 6.08 -2.69
CA ILE A 34 -2.03 4.95 -1.76
C ILE A 34 -0.59 4.64 -1.31
N ALA A 35 0.33 4.42 -2.24
CA ALA A 35 1.72 4.10 -1.92
C ALA A 35 2.41 5.19 -1.10
N HIS A 36 2.20 6.46 -1.46
CA HIS A 36 2.79 7.59 -0.73
C HIS A 36 2.24 7.71 0.69
N ASP A 37 0.93 7.52 0.87
CA ASP A 37 0.29 7.58 2.18
C ASP A 37 0.76 6.43 3.09
N LEU A 38 0.81 5.21 2.55
CA LEU A 38 1.31 4.04 3.25
C LEU A 38 2.78 4.22 3.68
N MET A 39 3.69 4.63 2.80
CA MET A 39 5.09 4.83 3.20
C MET A 39 5.29 5.96 4.23
N ARG A 40 4.38 6.94 4.27
CA ARG A 40 4.50 8.10 5.16
C ARG A 40 3.90 7.87 6.53
N TYR A 41 2.82 7.10 6.63
CA TYR A 41 2.04 6.97 7.85
C TYR A 41 1.93 5.53 8.37
N ASP A 42 2.30 4.53 7.57
CA ASP A 42 2.25 3.13 7.94
C ASP A 42 3.67 2.57 8.07
N ALA A 43 4.05 2.26 9.32
CA ALA A 43 5.40 1.78 9.65
C ALA A 43 5.73 0.45 8.96
N ASP A 44 4.72 -0.35 8.58
CA ASP A 44 4.92 -1.60 7.84
C ASP A 44 5.50 -1.36 6.44
N PHE A 45 5.39 -0.13 5.92
CA PHE A 45 5.84 0.27 4.60
C PHE A 45 7.04 1.21 4.64
N GLU A 46 7.57 1.53 5.83
CA GLU A 46 8.77 2.34 5.95
C GLU A 46 9.96 1.62 5.29
N GLY A 47 10.61 2.29 4.34
CA GLY A 47 11.74 1.72 3.59
C GLY A 47 11.37 0.68 2.52
N CYS A 48 10.09 0.44 2.25
CA CYS A 48 9.65 -0.34 1.09
C CYS A 48 10.11 0.31 -0.22
N ASP A 49 10.28 -0.51 -1.26
CA ASP A 49 10.49 0.03 -2.60
C ASP A 49 9.20 0.68 -3.13
N TYR A 50 9.24 1.99 -3.37
CA TYR A 50 8.08 2.77 -3.80
C TYR A 50 7.48 2.26 -5.11
N THR A 51 8.30 1.89 -6.10
CA THR A 51 7.82 1.43 -7.41
C THR A 51 7.10 0.09 -7.29
N LEU A 52 7.62 -0.82 -6.45
CA LEU A 52 6.94 -2.08 -6.15
C LEU A 52 5.66 -1.84 -5.36
N LEU A 53 5.63 -0.89 -4.43
CA LEU A 53 4.44 -0.55 -3.65
C LEU A 53 3.31 0.00 -4.54
N VAL A 54 3.65 0.89 -5.47
CA VAL A 54 2.69 1.42 -6.46
C VAL A 54 2.10 0.28 -7.30
N SER A 55 2.94 -0.67 -7.72
CA SER A 55 2.52 -1.84 -8.49
C SER A 55 1.58 -2.75 -7.69
N ALA A 56 1.91 -3.03 -6.42
CA ALA A 56 1.06 -3.79 -5.51
C ALA A 56 -0.28 -3.09 -5.27
N ALA A 57 -0.29 -1.78 -5.03
CA ALA A 57 -1.51 -0.99 -4.87
C ALA A 57 -2.38 -0.99 -6.13
N GLN A 58 -1.77 -0.95 -7.32
CA GLN A 58 -2.49 -1.05 -8.59
C GLN A 58 -3.14 -2.43 -8.78
N LEU A 59 -2.42 -3.51 -8.47
CA LEU A 59 -2.93 -4.88 -8.53
C LEU A 59 -4.09 -5.10 -7.56
N TRP A 60 -3.90 -4.70 -6.30
CA TRP A 60 -4.95 -4.70 -5.27
C TRP A 60 -6.21 -3.94 -5.73
N LYS A 61 -6.04 -2.74 -6.30
CA LYS A 61 -7.16 -1.91 -6.75
C LYS A 61 -7.97 -2.60 -7.84
N ARG A 62 -7.30 -3.32 -8.76
CA ARG A 62 -7.92 -4.10 -9.84
C ARG A 62 -8.52 -5.45 -9.38
N GLY A 63 -8.39 -5.81 -8.10
CA GLY A 63 -8.86 -7.10 -7.59
C GLY A 63 -8.01 -8.28 -8.07
N ARG A 64 -6.75 -8.04 -8.44
CA ARG A 64 -5.79 -9.08 -8.82
C ARG A 64 -4.84 -9.26 -7.63
N ALA A 65 -4.96 -10.39 -6.94
CA ALA A 65 -4.10 -10.80 -5.83
C ALA A 65 -3.30 -12.03 -6.24
#